data_AF-A0A0F9D9T1-F1
#
_entry.id   AF-A0A0F9D9T1-F1
#
_cell.length_a   1.000
_cell.length_b   1.000
_cell.length_c   1.000
_cell.angle_alpha   90.00
_cell.angle_beta   90.00
_cell.angle_gamma   90.00
#
_symmetry.space_group_name_H-M   'P 1'
#
loop_
_entity.id
_entity.type
_entity.pdbx_description
1 polymer ?
#
loop_
_entity_poly.entity_id
_entity_poly.type
_entity_poly.pdbx_seq_one_letter_code
_entity_poly.pdbx_strand_id
1 'polypeptide(L)'
;MDAAGMGALVALKTARIPKYDEKNEKVIYGEITDKKIPLAKHIPLTVTAHKIGKSLIVDPTLEEEDVSEARVTIGSTPDGVISSIQKGNSGEIKCIYK
;
A
#
# COMPACT_ATOMS: atom_id res chain seq x y z
N MET A 1 6.81 4.11 3.66
CA MET A 1 6.18 3.03 2.85
C MET A 1 4.69 3.32 2.63
N ASP A 2 3.97 3.67 3.70
CA ASP A 2 2.52 3.84 3.69
C ASP A 2 2.05 4.94 2.73
N ALA A 3 2.76 6.06 2.66
CA ALA A 3 2.51 7.13 1.69
C ALA A 3 2.52 6.64 0.24
N ALA A 4 3.47 5.78 -0.13
CA ALA A 4 3.55 5.21 -1.48
C ALA A 4 2.40 4.22 -1.75
N GLY A 5 2.03 3.41 -0.76
CA GLY A 5 0.87 2.51 -0.84
C GLY A 5 -0.44 3.26 -1.06
N MET A 6 -0.67 4.35 -0.31
CA MET A 6 -1.81 5.24 -0.50
C MET A 6 -1.80 5.91 -1.88
N GLY A 7 -0.64 6.42 -2.30
CA GLY A 7 -0.48 7.07 -3.61
C GLY A 7 -0.81 6.12 -4.77
N ALA A 8 -0.27 4.91 -4.74
CA ALA A 8 -0.57 3.88 -5.74
C ALA A 8 -2.06 3.52 -5.76
N LEU A 9 -2.68 3.40 -4.59
CA LEU A 9 -4.10 3.11 -4.50
C LEU A 9 -4.97 4.24 -5.09
N VAL A 10 -4.66 5.49 -4.77
CA VAL A 10 -5.38 6.65 -5.32
C VAL A 10 -5.20 6.69 -6.84
N ALA A 11 -3.99 6.45 -7.34
CA ALA A 11 -3.72 6.39 -8.77
C ALA A 11 -4.55 5.30 -9.47
N LEU A 12 -4.64 4.09 -8.89
CA LEU A 12 -5.51 3.03 -9.41
C LEU A 12 -7.00 3.41 -9.37
N LYS A 13 -7.46 4.08 -8.31
CA LYS A 13 -8.86 4.55 -8.17
C LYS A 13 -9.23 5.69 -9.12
N THR A 14 -8.27 6.42 -9.64
CA THR A 14 -8.48 7.52 -10.58
C THR A 14 -8.09 7.16 -12.01
N ALA A 15 -7.38 6.05 -12.21
CA ALA A 15 -6.92 5.60 -13.51
C ALA A 15 -8.07 5.40 -14.51
N ARG A 16 -7.83 5.91 -15.72
CA ARG A 16 -8.68 5.77 -16.90
C ARG A 16 -7.79 5.30 -18.04
N ILE A 17 -8.34 4.44 -18.90
CA ILE A 17 -7.62 3.85 -20.03
C ILE A 17 -8.08 4.48 -21.35
N PRO A 18 -7.28 4.43 -22.42
CA PRO A 18 -7.74 4.83 -23.74
C PRO A 18 -8.96 4.02 -24.19
N LYS A 19 -9.79 4.59 -25.06
CA LYS A 19 -10.92 3.89 -25.65
C LYS A 19 -10.43 2.69 -26.47
N TYR A 20 -11.19 1.61 -26.39
CA TYR A 20 -10.98 0.40 -27.19
C TYR A 20 -12.11 0.27 -28.20
N ASP A 21 -11.76 0.14 -29.48
CA ASP A 21 -12.71 -0.17 -30.55
C ASP A 21 -12.81 -1.68 -30.71
N GLU A 22 -13.87 -2.26 -30.15
CA GLU A 22 -14.15 -3.70 -30.21
C GLU A 22 -14.38 -4.21 -31.63
N LYS A 23 -14.84 -3.36 -32.58
CA LYS A 23 -15.14 -3.79 -33.95
C LYS A 23 -13.87 -3.96 -34.79
N ASN A 24 -12.88 -3.10 -34.56
CA ASN A 24 -11.63 -3.09 -35.31
C ASN A 24 -10.46 -3.69 -34.52
N GLU A 25 -10.72 -4.17 -33.29
CA GLU A 25 -9.74 -4.70 -32.33
C GLU A 25 -8.53 -3.77 -32.13
N LYS A 26 -8.79 -2.47 -31.99
CA LYS A 26 -7.76 -1.44 -31.92
C LYS A 26 -7.95 -0.49 -30.74
N VAL A 27 -6.83 -0.06 -30.17
CA VAL A 27 -6.79 1.00 -29.15
C VAL A 27 -6.78 2.36 -29.84
N ILE A 28 -7.71 3.23 -29.46
CA ILE A 28 -7.77 4.62 -29.94
C ILE A 28 -6.96 5.49 -28.99
N TYR A 29 -5.70 5.72 -29.33
CA TYR A 29 -4.83 6.63 -28.57
C TYR A 29 -5.31 8.08 -28.71
N GLY A 30 -5.27 8.84 -27.62
CA GLY A 30 -5.71 10.25 -27.57
C GLY A 30 -7.13 10.45 -27.03
N GLU A 31 -7.96 9.41 -27.02
CA GLU A 31 -9.29 9.44 -26.40
C GLU A 31 -9.31 8.60 -25.12
N ILE A 32 -9.42 9.26 -23.96
CA ILE A 32 -9.50 8.59 -22.66
C ILE A 32 -10.96 8.21 -22.36
N THR A 33 -11.20 7.03 -21.80
CA THR A 33 -12.55 6.62 -21.38
C THR A 33 -13.03 7.43 -20.18
N ASP A 34 -14.35 7.61 -20.07
CA ASP A 34 -14.92 8.21 -18.85
C ASP A 34 -15.01 7.24 -17.66
N LYS A 35 -14.90 5.94 -17.95
CA LYS A 35 -15.03 4.87 -16.98
C LYS A 35 -13.68 4.61 -16.30
N LYS A 36 -13.69 4.60 -14.97
CA LYS A 36 -12.55 4.17 -14.17
C LYS A 36 -12.27 2.67 -14.38
N ILE A 37 -11.03 2.27 -14.18
CA ILE A 37 -10.65 0.85 -14.23
C ILE A 37 -11.41 0.04 -13.17
N PRO A 38 -11.76 -1.22 -13.46
CA PRO A 38 -12.34 -2.10 -12.45
C PRO A 38 -11.30 -2.43 -11.37
N LEU A 39 -11.67 -2.27 -10.11
CA LEU A 39 -10.85 -2.62 -8.96
C LEU A 39 -11.55 -3.67 -8.11
N ALA A 40 -10.76 -4.45 -7.36
CA ALA A 40 -11.30 -5.37 -6.37
C ALA A 40 -12.10 -4.61 -5.28
N LYS A 41 -13.13 -5.25 -4.73
CA LYS A 41 -13.97 -4.66 -3.65
C LYS A 41 -13.17 -4.48 -2.36
N HIS A 42 -12.34 -5.45 -2.02
CA HIS A 42 -11.51 -5.45 -0.82
C HIS A 42 -10.15 -4.84 -1.15
N ILE A 43 -9.99 -3.58 -0.79
CA ILE A 43 -8.79 -2.81 -1.10
C ILE A 43 -7.90 -2.77 0.15
N PRO A 44 -6.73 -3.39 0.14
CA PRO A 44 -5.83 -3.34 1.28
C PRO A 44 -5.15 -1.97 1.40
N LEU A 45 -4.88 -1.57 2.63
CA LEU A 45 -4.04 -0.43 2.98
C LEU A 45 -2.88 -0.91 3.85
N THR A 46 -1.70 -0.37 3.62
CA THR A 46 -0.50 -0.70 4.39
C THR A 46 -0.30 0.27 5.54
N VAL A 47 0.02 -0.26 6.72
CA VAL A 47 0.47 0.49 7.88
C VAL A 47 1.83 -0.06 8.32
N THR A 48 2.80 0.83 8.54
CA THR A 48 4.16 0.49 8.94
C THR A 48 4.40 0.92 10.37
N ALA A 49 4.86 -0.01 11.20
CA ALA A 49 5.30 0.22 12.56
C ALA A 49 6.81 0.02 12.67
N HIS A 50 7.49 0.95 13.33
CA HIS A 50 8.92 0.95 13.60
C HIS A 50 9.19 0.65 15.07
N LYS A 51 10.22 -0.16 15.33
CA LYS A 51 10.68 -0.51 16.67
C LYS A 51 11.83 0.39 17.07
N ILE A 52 11.63 1.13 18.16
CA ILE A 52 12.65 1.94 18.80
C ILE A 52 12.71 1.53 20.27
N GLY A 53 13.78 0.83 20.64
CA GLY A 53 13.94 0.25 21.96
C GLY A 53 12.83 -0.74 22.31
N LYS A 54 11.97 -0.38 23.27
CA LYS A 54 10.84 -1.21 23.73
C LYS A 54 9.50 -0.81 23.11
N SER A 55 9.46 0.25 22.31
CA SER A 55 8.24 0.82 21.77
C SER A 55 8.08 0.49 20.29
N LEU A 56 6.82 0.37 19.86
CA LEU A 56 6.43 0.36 18.45
C LEU A 56 5.75 1.69 18.13
N ILE A 57 6.27 2.40 17.14
CA ILE A 57 5.77 3.71 16.70
C ILE A 57 5.22 3.56 15.28
N VAL A 58 4.08 4.19 15.00
CA VAL A 58 3.42 4.20 13.69
C VAL A 58 3.61 5.56 13.06
N ASP A 59 3.82 5.58 11.74
CA ASP A 59 4.10 6.80 10.95
C ASP A 59 5.30 7.60 11.51
N PRO A 60 6.49 6.97 11.55
CA PRO A 60 7.69 7.60 12.12
C PRO A 60 8.15 8.80 11.28
N THR A 61 8.81 9.76 11.93
CA THR A 61 9.62 10.76 11.23
C THR A 61 10.87 10.14 10.63
N LEU A 62 11.59 10.88 9.77
CA LEU A 62 12.85 10.41 9.19
C LEU A 62 13.87 10.04 10.28
N GLU A 63 13.97 10.86 11.33
CA GLU A 63 14.87 10.63 12.46
C GLU A 63 14.50 9.36 13.23
N GLU A 64 13.20 9.10 13.39
CA GLU A 64 12.69 7.88 14.03
C GLU A 64 12.93 6.64 13.15
N GLU A 65 12.80 6.76 11.82
CA GLU A 65 13.14 5.68 10.89
C GLU A 65 14.63 5.33 10.97
N ASP A 66 15.51 6.33 10.98
CA ASP A 66 16.97 6.15 11.00
C ASP A 66 17.47 5.44 12.27
N VAL A 67 16.85 5.72 13.42
CA VAL A 67 17.22 5.06 14.69
C VAL A 67 16.47 3.74 14.94
N SER A 68 15.56 3.35 14.04
CA SER A 68 14.73 2.15 14.23
C SER A 68 15.50 0.84 14.02
N GLU A 69 15.37 -0.07 14.98
CA GLU A 69 16.06 -1.37 14.95
C GLU A 69 15.42 -2.33 13.94
N ALA A 70 14.09 -2.28 13.85
CA ALA A 70 13.26 -3.14 13.04
C ALA A 70 12.00 -2.40 12.60
N ARG A 71 11.40 -2.81 11.49
CA ARG A 71 10.06 -2.36 11.11
C ARG A 71 9.21 -3.51 10.63
N VAL A 72 7.89 -3.36 10.74
CA VAL A 72 6.91 -4.26 10.14
C VAL A 72 5.87 -3.45 9.41
N THR A 73 5.63 -3.78 8.15
CA THR A 73 4.52 -3.24 7.38
C THR A 73 3.47 -4.32 7.22
N ILE A 74 2.21 -3.96 7.53
CA ILE A 74 1.07 -4.86 7.45
C ILE A 74 0.07 -4.25 6.48
N GLY A 75 -0.27 -5.00 5.43
CA GLY A 75 -1.35 -4.64 4.51
C GLY A 75 -2.65 -5.31 4.95
N SER A 76 -3.64 -4.54 5.36
CA SER A 76 -4.95 -5.07 5.79
C SER A 76 -6.10 -4.45 5.00
N THR A 77 -7.16 -5.23 4.84
CA THR A 77 -8.42 -4.78 4.23
C THR A 77 -9.33 -4.15 5.31
N PRO A 78 -10.36 -3.38 4.91
CA PRO A 78 -11.31 -2.79 5.87
C PRO A 78 -12.05 -3.82 6.73
N ASP A 79 -12.19 -5.05 6.26
CA ASP A 79 -12.76 -6.19 6.98
C ASP A 79 -11.76 -6.91 7.91
N GLY A 80 -10.55 -6.37 8.07
CA GLY A 80 -9.54 -6.89 9.00
C GLY A 80 -8.74 -8.07 8.45
N VAL A 81 -8.95 -8.46 7.20
CA VAL A 81 -8.16 -9.52 6.57
C VAL A 81 -6.76 -9.00 6.24
N ILE A 82 -5.75 -9.67 6.74
CA ILE A 82 -4.34 -9.38 6.45
C ILE A 82 -4.00 -9.93 5.06
N SER A 83 -3.61 -9.05 4.15
CA SER A 83 -3.23 -9.37 2.78
C SER A 83 -1.71 -9.54 2.61
N SER A 84 -0.91 -8.88 3.42
CA SER A 84 0.55 -8.88 3.32
C SER A 84 1.22 -8.49 4.64
N ILE A 85 2.41 -9.03 4.88
CA ILE A 85 3.28 -8.66 6.00
C ILE A 85 4.73 -8.61 5.47
N GLN A 86 5.44 -7.54 5.79
CA GLN A 86 6.85 -7.36 5.43
C GLN A 86 7.66 -6.86 6.63
N LYS A 87 8.63 -7.64 7.08
CA LYS A 87 9.63 -7.19 8.07
C LYS A 87 10.80 -6.51 7.35
N GLY A 88 11.29 -5.41 7.92
CA GLY A 88 12.47 -4.68 7.46
C GLY A 88 13.52 -4.53 8.54
N ASN A 89 14.72 -4.09 8.12
CA ASN A 89 15.94 -3.98 8.91
C ASN A 89 16.41 -5.32 9.51
N SER A 90 17.57 -5.32 10.15
CA SER A 90 18.21 -6.52 10.70
C SER A 90 17.70 -6.91 12.09
N GLY A 91 17.16 -5.97 12.87
CA GLY A 91 16.70 -6.20 14.23
C GLY A 91 15.49 -7.13 14.34
N GLU A 92 15.12 -7.48 15.58
CA GLU A 92 14.01 -8.37 15.89
C GLU A 92 12.79 -7.63 16.45
N ILE A 93 11.60 -8.14 16.17
CA ILE A 93 10.33 -7.70 16.78
C ILE A 93 9.89 -8.78 17.75
N LYS A 94 9.91 -8.48 19.05
CA LYS A 94 9.51 -9.43 20.10
C LYS A 94 8.00 -9.37 20.31
N CYS A 95 7.41 -10.53 20.54
CA CYS A 95 6.04 -10.60 21.06
C CYS A 95 5.99 -9.94 22.45
N ILE A 96 5.07 -9.00 22.63
CA ILE A 96 4.93 -8.21 23.87
C ILE A 96 3.87 -8.82 24.80
N TYR A 97 3.09 -9.79 24.31
CA TYR A 97 2.12 -10.53 25.11
C TYR A 97 2.76 -11.78 25.74
N LYS A 98 2.75 -11.82 27.08
CA LYS A 98 2.88 -13.02 27.91
C LYS A 98 1.54 -13.29 28.56
#